data_AF-A0A5B0VSH5-F1
#
_entry.id   AF-A0A5B0VSH5-F1
#
_cell.length_a   1.000
_cell.length_b   1.000
_cell.length_c   1.000
_cell.angle_alpha   90.00
_cell.angle_beta   90.00
_cell.angle_gamma   90.00
#
_symmetry.space_group_name_H-M   'P 1'
#
loop_
_entity.id
_entity.type
_entity.pdbx_description
1 polymer ?
#
loop_
_entity_poly.entity_id
_entity_poly.type
_entity_poly.pdbx_seq_one_letter_code
_entity_poly.pdbx_strand_id
1 'polypeptide(L)'
;MPKGTRLPKNAETFDFYDPATCVAISVKTIDTRTAARIKEPKQIYSSMKRNIDDAANFTGGSKGTKIINSSMISQREVRIAVPKTTTPDQWEQINRAITYGAEKNINVKITVVK
;
A
#
# COMPACT_ATOMS: atom_id res chain seq x y z
N MET A 1 -3.08 -2.28 -14.84
CA MET A 1 -2.74 -0.84 -14.87
C MET A 1 -2.49 -0.44 -16.32
N PRO A 2 -2.86 0.77 -16.76
CA PRO A 2 -2.52 1.28 -18.09
C PRO A 2 -1.00 1.34 -18.33
N LYS A 3 -0.57 1.20 -19.58
CA LYS A 3 0.84 1.36 -19.95
C LYS A 3 1.32 2.78 -19.61
N GLY A 4 2.58 2.93 -19.22
CA GLY A 4 3.19 4.23 -18.89
C GLY A 4 3.01 4.70 -17.44
N THR A 5 2.09 4.10 -16.69
CA THR A 5 1.81 4.46 -15.28
C THR A 5 2.88 4.00 -14.29
N ARG A 6 3.72 3.03 -14.66
CA ARG A 6 4.79 2.51 -13.80
C ARG A 6 5.83 3.61 -13.52
N LEU A 7 6.06 3.88 -12.24
CA LEU A 7 7.13 4.76 -11.78
C LEU A 7 8.47 4.02 -11.83
N PRO A 8 9.60 4.76 -11.92
CA PRO A 8 10.92 4.14 -11.91
C PRO A 8 11.10 3.26 -10.68
N LYS A 9 11.87 2.17 -10.82
CA LYS A 9 12.17 1.26 -9.70
C LYS A 9 12.74 2.05 -8.51
N ASN A 10 12.32 1.78 -7.28
CA ASN A 10 12.68 2.55 -6.06
C ASN A 10 12.18 4.01 -6.05
N ALA A 11 11.11 4.35 -6.77
CA ALA A 11 10.29 5.49 -6.38
C ALA A 11 9.74 5.16 -4.98
N GLU A 12 10.13 5.92 -3.97
CA GLU A 12 10.15 5.48 -2.56
C GLU A 12 8.81 4.96 -2.06
N THR A 13 7.72 5.66 -2.37
CA THR A 13 6.40 5.39 -1.78
C THR A 13 5.42 4.70 -2.75
N PHE A 14 5.37 5.15 -4.01
CA PHE A 14 4.38 4.71 -5.00
C PHE A 14 5.05 3.94 -6.15
N ASP A 15 4.40 2.86 -6.57
CA ASP A 15 4.84 2.02 -7.69
C ASP A 15 4.26 2.48 -9.03
N PHE A 16 3.04 3.03 -8.98
CA PHE A 16 2.31 3.49 -10.15
C PHE A 16 1.70 4.86 -9.88
N TYR A 17 1.60 5.65 -10.94
CA TYR A 17 0.82 6.87 -10.98
C TYR A 17 0.08 6.94 -12.31
N ASP A 18 -1.23 7.09 -12.25
CA ASP A 18 -2.07 7.29 -13.42
C ASP A 18 -2.38 8.79 -13.58
N PRO A 19 -1.81 9.47 -14.58
CA PRO A 19 -2.04 10.90 -14.80
C PRO A 19 -3.45 11.22 -15.31
N ALA A 20 -4.19 10.25 -15.85
CA ALA A 20 -5.55 10.48 -16.34
C ALA A 20 -6.55 10.57 -15.18
N THR A 21 -6.33 9.79 -14.12
CA THR A 21 -7.18 9.77 -12.92
C THR A 21 -6.54 10.45 -11.71
N CYS A 22 -5.28 10.87 -11.82
CA CYS A 22 -4.44 11.40 -10.74
C CYS A 22 -4.33 10.47 -9.52
N VAL A 23 -4.34 9.14 -9.75
CA VAL A 23 -4.28 8.13 -8.69
C VAL A 23 -2.86 7.61 -8.54
N ALA A 24 -2.31 7.68 -7.32
CA ALA A 24 -1.03 7.09 -6.96
C ALA A 24 -1.21 5.79 -6.18
N ILE A 25 -0.48 4.74 -6.56
CA ILE A 25 -0.71 3.38 -6.09
C ILE A 25 0.58 2.75 -5.62
N SER A 26 0.60 2.37 -4.34
CA SER A 26 1.65 1.57 -3.72
C SER A 26 1.22 0.10 -3.75
N VAL A 27 2.08 -0.79 -4.24
CA VAL A 27 1.79 -2.23 -4.33
C VAL A 27 2.68 -2.99 -3.36
N LYS A 28 2.07 -3.78 -2.49
CA LYS A 28 2.76 -4.53 -1.44
C LYS A 28 2.31 -5.99 -1.43
N THR A 29 3.14 -6.83 -0.87
CA THR A 29 2.81 -8.21 -0.54
C THR A 29 3.14 -8.44 0.93
N ILE A 30 2.21 -9.04 1.67
CA ILE A 30 2.42 -9.44 3.06
C ILE A 30 2.23 -10.96 3.13
N ASP A 31 3.33 -11.70 3.28
CA ASP A 31 3.22 -13.11 3.63
C ASP A 31 2.82 -13.24 5.10
N THR A 32 1.59 -13.71 5.35
CA THR A 32 1.06 -13.88 6.71
C THR A 32 1.47 -15.21 7.34
N ARG A 33 2.17 -16.08 6.61
CA ARG A 33 2.55 -17.44 7.06
C ARG A 33 3.90 -17.48 7.77
N THR A 34 4.59 -16.35 7.89
CA THR A 34 5.89 -16.32 8.59
C THR A 34 5.68 -16.65 10.07
N ALA A 35 6.61 -17.39 10.67
CA ALA A 35 6.53 -17.77 12.09
C ALA A 35 6.32 -16.55 13.00
N ALA A 36 6.97 -15.42 12.70
CA ALA A 36 6.81 -14.17 13.43
C ALA A 36 5.38 -13.61 13.38
N ARG A 37 4.72 -13.65 12.21
CA ARG A 37 3.35 -13.12 12.03
C ARG A 37 2.26 -14.10 12.45
N ILE A 38 2.57 -15.39 12.53
CA ILE A 38 1.70 -16.38 13.17
C ILE A 38 1.75 -16.19 14.69
N LYS A 39 2.95 -16.06 15.27
CA LYS A 39 3.14 -15.85 16.71
C LYS A 39 2.61 -14.50 17.18
N GLU A 40 2.83 -13.44 16.40
CA GLU A 40 2.45 -12.06 16.73
C GLU A 40 1.68 -11.41 15.58
N PRO A 41 0.37 -11.70 15.42
CA PRO A 41 -0.46 -11.17 14.33
C PRO A 41 -0.44 -9.64 14.22
N LYS A 42 -0.27 -8.92 15.33
CA LYS A 42 -0.16 -7.45 15.38
C LYS A 42 0.94 -6.89 14.45
N GLN A 43 1.96 -7.67 14.13
CA GLN A 43 2.99 -7.26 13.17
C GLN A 43 2.44 -7.00 11.76
N ILE A 44 1.32 -7.63 11.38
CA ILE A 44 0.64 -7.39 10.11
C ILE A 44 0.09 -5.97 10.08
N TYR A 45 -0.64 -5.57 11.13
CA TYR A 45 -1.13 -4.20 11.29
C TYR A 45 0.02 -3.20 11.23
N SER A 46 1.09 -3.40 12.01
CA SER A 46 2.24 -2.48 12.01
C SER A 46 2.91 -2.36 10.64
N SER A 47 3.00 -3.46 9.89
CA SER A 47 3.55 -3.46 8.52
C SER A 47 2.66 -2.67 7.57
N MET A 48 1.34 -2.87 7.63
CA MET A 48 0.38 -2.14 6.80
C MET A 48 0.34 -0.66 7.16
N LYS A 49 0.30 -0.34 8.46
CA LYS A 49 0.32 1.01 9.00
C LYS A 49 1.50 1.81 8.47
N ARG A 50 2.72 1.24 8.50
CA ARG A 50 3.91 1.91 7.95
C ARG A 50 3.70 2.31 6.48
N ASN A 51 3.22 1.38 5.64
CA ASN A 51 2.98 1.69 4.22
C ASN A 51 1.87 2.74 4.03
N ILE A 52 0.85 2.75 4.89
CA ILE A 52 -0.21 3.77 4.90
C ILE A 52 0.36 5.13 5.30
N ASP A 53 1.19 5.18 6.34
CA ASP A 53 1.85 6.41 6.79
C ASP A 53 2.79 6.95 5.72
N ASP A 54 3.58 6.09 5.08
CA ASP A 54 4.45 6.47 3.96
C ASP A 54 3.63 7.07 2.83
N ALA A 55 2.50 6.43 2.49
CA ALA A 55 1.56 6.93 1.49
C ALA A 55 0.93 8.26 1.89
N ALA A 56 0.54 8.44 3.15
CA ALA A 56 -0.11 9.67 3.65
C ALA A 56 0.87 10.85 3.79
N ASN A 57 2.11 10.57 4.19
CA ASN A 57 3.14 11.59 4.40
C ASN A 57 3.92 11.94 3.14
N PHE A 58 3.64 11.29 2.01
CA PHE A 58 4.30 11.60 0.74
C PHE A 58 4.05 13.05 0.31
N THR A 59 5.14 13.80 0.16
CA THR A 59 5.15 15.19 -0.32
C THR A 59 5.62 15.29 -1.77
N GLY A 60 6.55 14.42 -2.17
CA GLY A 60 7.01 14.31 -3.54
C GLY A 60 8.27 13.45 -3.66
N GLY A 61 8.59 13.07 -4.88
CA GLY A 61 9.78 12.32 -5.22
C GLY A 61 10.13 12.50 -6.69
N SER A 62 11.42 12.46 -6.98
CA SER A 62 11.93 12.50 -8.34
C SER A 62 12.84 11.30 -8.58
N LYS A 63 12.72 10.68 -9.75
CA LYS A 63 13.68 9.67 -10.18
C LYS A 63 13.92 9.79 -11.68
N GLY A 64 15.12 10.27 -12.03
CA GLY A 64 15.42 10.70 -13.40
C GLY A 64 14.55 11.88 -13.80
N THR A 65 13.94 11.82 -14.98
CA THR A 65 13.07 12.89 -15.52
C THR A 65 11.62 12.81 -15.03
N LYS A 66 11.24 11.74 -14.32
CA LYS A 66 9.88 11.60 -13.76
C LYS A 66 9.83 12.23 -12.37
N ILE A 67 9.00 13.27 -12.24
CA ILE A 67 8.69 13.94 -10.98
C ILE A 67 7.22 13.63 -10.65
N ILE A 68 6.97 13.23 -9.42
CA ILE A 68 5.63 13.14 -8.85
C ILE A 68 5.62 13.87 -7.52
N ASN A 69 4.64 14.75 -7.33
CA ASN A 69 4.47 15.49 -6.08
C ASN A 69 3.03 15.29 -5.56
N SER A 70 2.81 15.68 -4.30
CA SER A 70 1.50 15.53 -3.67
C SER A 70 0.40 16.29 -4.40
N SER A 71 0.68 17.46 -5.01
CA SER A 71 -0.35 18.27 -5.66
C SER A 71 -0.87 17.67 -6.96
N MET A 72 -0.11 16.74 -7.57
CA MET A 72 -0.55 15.95 -8.72
C MET A 72 -1.49 14.79 -8.33
N ILE A 73 -1.60 14.45 -7.04
CA ILE A 73 -2.29 13.23 -6.60
C ILE A 73 -3.64 13.58 -5.98
N SER A 74 -4.73 13.18 -6.65
CA SER A 74 -6.09 13.34 -6.13
C SER A 74 -6.47 12.24 -5.15
N GLN A 75 -5.96 11.02 -5.35
CA GLN A 75 -6.25 9.84 -4.53
C GLN A 75 -5.03 8.96 -4.38
N ARG A 76 -4.89 8.40 -3.17
CA ARG A 76 -3.80 7.48 -2.82
C ARG A 76 -4.36 6.10 -2.51
N GLU A 77 -3.69 5.07 -3.01
CA GLU A 77 -4.05 3.67 -2.75
C GLU A 77 -2.84 2.86 -2.27
N VAL A 78 -3.11 1.94 -1.34
CA VAL A 78 -2.18 0.87 -0.96
C VAL A 78 -2.86 -0.46 -1.29
N ARG A 79 -2.34 -1.16 -2.30
CA ARG A 79 -2.84 -2.46 -2.74
C ARG A 79 -1.96 -3.57 -2.17
N ILE A 80 -2.56 -4.47 -1.40
CA ILE A 80 -1.83 -5.48 -0.65
C ILE A 80 -2.32 -6.88 -1.03
N ALA A 81 -1.38 -7.71 -1.48
CA ALA A 81 -1.63 -9.14 -1.66
C ALA A 81 -1.33 -9.92 -0.37
N VAL A 82 -2.26 -10.82 0.02
CA VAL A 82 -2.10 -11.73 1.18
C VAL A 82 -2.46 -13.18 0.79
N PRO A 83 -1.85 -14.21 1.40
CA PRO A 83 -2.17 -15.61 1.11
C PRO A 83 -3.62 -15.99 1.46
N LYS A 84 -4.20 -16.96 0.76
CA LYS A 84 -5.52 -17.54 1.09
C LYS A 84 -5.59 -18.14 2.50
N THR A 85 -4.44 -18.53 3.05
CA THR A 85 -4.34 -19.13 4.40
C THR A 85 -4.25 -18.11 5.53
N THR A 86 -4.48 -16.81 5.28
CA THR A 86 -4.54 -15.79 6.33
C THR A 86 -5.65 -16.10 7.34
N THR A 87 -5.29 -16.16 8.63
CA THR A 87 -6.19 -16.58 9.71
C THR A 87 -7.15 -15.47 10.15
N PRO A 88 -8.23 -15.78 10.89
CA PRO A 88 -9.16 -14.76 11.41
C PRO A 88 -8.48 -13.67 12.25
N ASP A 89 -7.58 -14.03 13.17
CA ASP A 89 -6.84 -13.05 13.99
C ASP A 89 -5.98 -12.12 13.14
N GLN A 90 -5.42 -12.64 12.04
CA GLN A 90 -4.65 -11.84 11.08
C GLN A 90 -5.58 -10.93 10.26
N TRP A 91 -6.76 -11.41 9.88
CA TRP A 91 -7.80 -10.60 9.23
C TRP A 91 -8.30 -9.47 10.11
N GLU A 92 -8.41 -9.67 11.42
CA GLU A 92 -8.70 -8.59 12.36
C GLU A 92 -7.65 -7.47 12.25
N GLN A 93 -6.36 -7.82 12.20
CA GLN A 93 -5.28 -6.83 12.03
C GLN A 93 -5.32 -6.14 10.66
N ILE A 94 -5.70 -6.86 9.60
CA ILE A 94 -5.89 -6.30 8.26
C ILE A 94 -7.05 -5.30 8.25
N ASN A 95 -8.19 -5.66 8.83
CA ASN A 95 -9.37 -4.80 8.90
C ASN A 95 -9.09 -3.53 9.71
N ARG A 96 -8.36 -3.64 10.83
CA ARG A 96 -7.89 -2.48 11.59
C ARG A 96 -7.03 -1.55 10.73
N ALA A 97 -6.15 -2.10 9.90
CA ALA A 97 -5.33 -1.30 9.00
C ALA A 97 -6.14 -0.67 7.85
N ILE A 98 -7.19 -1.34 7.35
CA ILE A 98 -8.12 -0.77 6.36
C ILE A 98 -8.84 0.44 6.96
N THR A 99 -9.38 0.32 8.18
CA THR A 99 -10.03 1.43 8.89
C THR A 99 -9.04 2.59 9.09
N TYR A 100 -7.83 2.31 9.57
CA TYR A 100 -6.79 3.31 9.72
C TYR A 100 -6.43 4.00 8.40
N GLY A 101 -6.38 3.25 7.30
CA GLY A 101 -6.19 3.80 5.95
C GLY A 101 -7.27 4.81 5.59
N ALA A 102 -8.55 4.47 5.82
CA ALA A 102 -9.66 5.37 5.56
C ALA A 102 -9.58 6.66 6.39
N GLU A 103 -9.22 6.58 7.68
CA GLU A 103 -8.97 7.75 8.54
C GLU A 103 -7.86 8.67 8.01
N LYS A 104 -6.91 8.11 7.24
CA LYS A 104 -5.81 8.83 6.58
C LYS A 104 -6.12 9.22 5.14
N ASN A 105 -7.35 9.03 4.67
CA ASN A 105 -7.77 9.22 3.28
C ASN A 105 -6.94 8.37 2.28
N ILE A 106 -6.54 7.17 2.70
CA ILE A 106 -5.80 6.19 1.92
C ILE A 106 -6.68 4.96 1.65
N ASN A 107 -6.89 4.66 0.37
CA ASN A 107 -7.68 3.48 -0.01
C ASN A 107 -6.81 2.22 0.08
N VAL A 108 -7.06 1.40 1.11
CA VAL A 108 -6.40 0.10 1.28
C VAL A 108 -7.22 -0.97 0.58
N LYS A 109 -6.65 -1.64 -0.43
CA LYS A 109 -7.31 -2.72 -1.18
C LYS A 109 -6.57 -4.04 -0.99
N ILE A 110 -7.27 -5.06 -0.54
CA ILE A 110 -6.69 -6.39 -0.31
C ILE A 110 -7.02 -7.31 -1.48
N THR A 111 -6.03 -8.08 -1.91
CA THR A 111 -6.21 -9.19 -2.86
C THR A 111 -5.73 -10.47 -2.23
N VAL A 112 -6.59 -11.48 -2.18
CA VAL A 112 -6.23 -12.81 -1.69
C VAL A 112 -5.62 -13.60 -2.84
N VAL A 113 -4.40 -14.10 -2.65
CA VAL A 113 -3.68 -14.92 -3.64
C VAL A 113 -3.67 -16.39 -3.23
N LYS A 114 -3.73 -17.28 -4.22
CA LYS A 114 -3.77 -18.73 -4.03
C LYS A 114 -2.42 -19.28 -3.57
#